data_AF-A0A3D4HTV4-F1
#
_entry.id   AF-A0A3D4HTV4-F1
#
_cell.length_a   1.000
_cell.length_b   1.000
_cell.length_c   1.000
_cell.angle_alpha   90.00
_cell.angle_beta   90.00
_cell.angle_gamma   90.00
#
_symmetry.space_group_name_H-M   'P 1'
#
loop_
_entity.id
_entity.type
_entity.pdbx_description
1 polymer ?
#
loop_
_entity_poly.entity_id
_entity_poly.type
_entity_poly.pdbx_seq_one_letter_code
_entity_poly.pdbx_strand_id
1 'polypeptide(L)'
;ICRLAQLARAAGIHLVIATQRPSVNVITGLIKANIPSRIAFAVSSQVDSRTILDSAGAEKLLGKGDMLFFPSGYPKPVRIQGAFISDKEVNAVVDFIKKNNSDTQYSEDIKDKITNATMADGKTDANGTCRDEYFVEAGKFIIEKDKASIGMLQRVYRIGFNRAARIMDQLSEAGVVGPEEGTKPRKVLMSLEEF
;
A
#
# COMPACT_ATOMS: atom_id res chain seq x y z
N ILE A 1 -7.49 -2.68 7.45
CA ILE A 1 -8.58 -3.43 6.78
C ILE A 1 -9.51 -4.14 7.79
N CYS A 2 -9.01 -5.07 8.62
CA CYS A 2 -9.85 -5.86 9.51
C CYS A 2 -10.76 -5.03 10.44
N ARG A 3 -10.23 -3.96 11.05
CA ARG A 3 -11.02 -3.04 11.90
C ARG A 3 -12.21 -2.40 11.17
N LEU A 4 -12.00 -1.97 9.92
CA LEU A 4 -13.08 -1.42 9.09
C LEU A 4 -14.08 -2.52 8.75
N ALA A 5 -13.62 -3.67 8.26
CA ALA A 5 -14.50 -4.79 7.90
C ALA A 5 -15.40 -5.26 9.06
N GLN A 6 -14.94 -5.11 10.31
CA GLN A 6 -15.71 -5.46 11.52
C GLN A 6 -16.80 -4.44 11.90
N LEU A 7 -16.51 -3.15 11.82
CA LEU A 7 -17.34 -2.10 12.44
C LEU A 7 -18.12 -1.25 11.43
N ALA A 8 -17.73 -1.28 10.15
CA ALA A 8 -18.18 -0.33 9.13
C ALA A 8 -19.65 -0.50 8.71
N ARG A 9 -20.25 -1.69 8.89
CA ARG A 9 -21.59 -2.00 8.36
C ARG A 9 -22.67 -1.05 8.87
N ALA A 10 -22.72 -0.79 10.18
CA ALA A 10 -23.71 0.10 10.77
C ALA A 10 -23.47 1.58 10.41
N ALA A 11 -22.22 1.92 10.08
CA ALA A 11 -21.83 3.26 9.65
C ALA A 11 -22.06 3.52 8.15
N GLY A 12 -22.56 2.53 7.40
CA GLY A 12 -22.77 2.66 5.96
C GLY A 12 -21.47 2.71 5.13
N ILE A 13 -20.35 2.25 5.71
CA ILE A 13 -19.06 2.18 5.01
C ILE A 13 -18.90 0.77 4.45
N HIS A 14 -18.64 0.67 3.14
CA HIS A 14 -18.50 -0.60 2.43
C HIS A 14 -17.12 -0.72 1.81
N LEU A 15 -16.57 -1.93 1.82
CA LEU A 15 -15.24 -2.20 1.30
C LEU A 15 -15.32 -3.19 0.13
N VAL A 16 -14.68 -2.84 -0.98
CA VAL A 16 -14.46 -3.73 -2.12
C VAL A 16 -12.96 -3.96 -2.23
N ILE A 17 -12.53 -5.22 -2.17
CA ILE A 17 -11.12 -5.60 -2.30
C ILE A 17 -10.99 -6.50 -3.53
N ALA A 18 -10.07 -6.15 -4.42
CA ALA A 18 -9.72 -6.95 -5.59
C ALA A 18 -8.22 -7.29 -5.58
N THR A 19 -7.88 -8.50 -6.02
CA THR A 19 -6.50 -8.95 -6.18
C THR A 19 -6.41 -9.95 -7.33
N GLN A 20 -5.28 -9.94 -8.05
CA GLN A 20 -4.94 -10.97 -9.04
C GLN A 20 -4.04 -12.07 -8.46
N ARG A 21 -3.58 -11.92 -7.21
CA ARG A 21 -2.69 -12.87 -6.53
C ARG A 21 -3.40 -13.47 -5.32
N PRO A 22 -4.27 -14.48 -5.53
CA PRO A 22 -5.01 -15.11 -4.45
C PRO A 22 -4.12 -16.08 -3.65
N SER A 23 -3.19 -15.54 -2.86
CA SER A 23 -2.34 -16.32 -1.96
C SER A 23 -2.80 -16.18 -0.50
N VAL A 24 -2.46 -17.17 0.34
CA VAL A 24 -2.79 -17.17 1.78
C VAL A 24 -2.20 -15.95 2.50
N ASN A 25 -1.08 -15.43 2.02
CA ASN A 25 -0.42 -14.24 2.57
C ASN A 25 -1.19 -12.94 2.25
N VAL A 26 -1.98 -12.93 1.16
CA VAL A 26 -2.81 -11.78 0.75
C VAL A 26 -4.22 -11.92 1.31
N ILE A 27 -4.84 -13.08 1.10
CA ILE A 27 -6.19 -13.41 1.58
C ILE A 27 -6.06 -14.22 2.88
N THR A 28 -5.63 -13.53 3.93
CA THR A 28 -5.40 -14.15 5.24
C THR A 28 -6.71 -14.60 5.90
N GLY A 29 -6.61 -15.46 6.91
CA GLY A 29 -7.78 -15.88 7.71
C GLY A 29 -8.55 -14.70 8.33
N LEU A 30 -7.84 -13.65 8.75
CA LEU A 30 -8.47 -12.43 9.29
C LEU A 30 -9.28 -11.67 8.23
N ILE A 31 -8.82 -11.64 6.98
CA ILE A 31 -9.58 -11.07 5.87
C ILE A 31 -10.83 -11.92 5.61
N LYS A 32 -10.67 -13.25 5.49
CA LYS A 32 -11.79 -14.17 5.25
C LYS A 32 -12.87 -14.11 6.33
N ALA A 33 -12.47 -13.98 7.60
CA ALA A 33 -13.39 -13.90 8.73
C ALA A 33 -14.30 -12.66 8.71
N ASN A 34 -13.86 -11.55 8.11
CA ASN A 34 -14.59 -10.29 8.13
C ASN A 34 -15.18 -9.88 6.78
N ILE A 35 -14.89 -10.63 5.71
CA ILE A 35 -15.42 -10.41 4.36
C ILE A 35 -16.10 -11.70 3.90
N PRO A 36 -17.37 -11.92 4.27
CA PRO A 36 -18.07 -13.19 4.03
C PRO A 36 -18.57 -13.34 2.58
N SER A 37 -18.86 -12.23 1.89
CA SER A 37 -19.27 -12.25 0.48
C SER A 37 -18.06 -12.18 -0.43
N ARG A 38 -17.93 -13.13 -1.36
CA ARG A 38 -16.74 -13.27 -2.21
C ARG A 38 -17.10 -13.54 -3.65
N ILE A 39 -16.24 -13.09 -4.56
CA ILE A 39 -16.32 -13.36 -5.99
C ILE A 39 -14.97 -13.92 -6.41
N ALA A 40 -14.98 -15.02 -7.16
CA ALA A 40 -13.80 -15.55 -7.82
C ALA A 40 -14.05 -15.63 -9.33
N PHE A 41 -13.21 -14.96 -10.11
CA PHE A 41 -13.08 -15.21 -11.54
C PHE A 41 -12.20 -16.44 -11.77
N ALA A 42 -11.99 -16.80 -13.04
CA ALA A 42 -11.07 -17.88 -13.41
C ALA A 42 -9.70 -17.71 -12.76
N VAL A 43 -9.22 -18.77 -12.10
CA VAL A 43 -7.91 -18.85 -11.43
C VAL A 43 -7.10 -20.03 -11.98
N SER A 44 -5.80 -20.01 -11.73
CA SER A 44 -4.89 -21.01 -12.31
C SER A 44 -4.94 -22.37 -11.63
N SER A 45 -5.39 -22.45 -10.38
CA SER A 45 -5.33 -23.68 -9.60
C SER A 45 -6.49 -23.85 -8.61
N GLN A 46 -6.74 -25.10 -8.21
CA GLN A 46 -7.70 -25.43 -7.15
C GLN A 46 -7.29 -24.82 -5.80
N VAL A 47 -5.98 -24.64 -5.56
CA VAL A 47 -5.44 -23.99 -4.35
C VAL A 47 -5.85 -22.52 -4.31
N ASP A 48 -5.75 -21.83 -5.44
CA ASP A 48 -6.18 -20.43 -5.56
C ASP A 48 -7.69 -20.30 -5.35
N SER A 49 -8.48 -21.23 -5.93
CA SER A 49 -9.93 -21.28 -5.72
C SER A 49 -10.27 -21.41 -4.24
N ARG A 50 -9.60 -22.34 -3.52
CA ARG A 50 -9.80 -22.54 -2.08
C ARG A 50 -9.35 -21.34 -1.26
N THR A 51 -8.30 -20.64 -1.70
CA THR A 51 -7.85 -19.42 -1.01
C THR A 51 -8.92 -18.32 -1.04
N ILE A 52 -9.69 -18.21 -2.12
CA ILE A 52 -10.76 -17.20 -2.25
C ILE A 52 -12.08 -17.71 -1.66
N LEU A 53 -12.55 -18.89 -2.06
CA LEU A 53 -13.92 -19.38 -1.80
C LEU A 53 -14.01 -20.46 -0.72
N ASP A 54 -12.89 -20.86 -0.12
CA ASP A 54 -12.79 -22.04 0.75
C ASP A 54 -13.24 -23.36 0.08
N SER A 55 -13.41 -23.34 -1.25
CA SER A 55 -13.91 -24.43 -2.08
C SER A 55 -13.26 -24.43 -3.47
N ALA A 56 -13.32 -25.56 -4.15
CA ALA A 56 -12.85 -25.71 -5.52
C ALA A 56 -13.94 -25.29 -6.53
N GLY A 57 -13.53 -24.94 -7.74
CA GLY A 57 -14.43 -24.68 -8.86
C GLY A 57 -14.03 -23.47 -9.70
N ALA A 58 -13.35 -22.48 -9.11
CA ALA A 58 -12.94 -21.29 -9.84
C ALA A 58 -11.85 -21.59 -10.89
N GLU A 59 -11.07 -22.66 -10.69
CA GLU A 59 -10.07 -23.15 -11.66
C GLU A 59 -10.67 -23.74 -12.93
N LYS A 60 -11.99 -23.99 -12.94
CA LYS A 60 -12.74 -24.56 -14.07
C LYS A 60 -13.53 -23.52 -14.85
N LEU A 61 -13.45 -22.25 -14.45
CA LEU A 61 -14.13 -21.15 -15.12
C LEU A 61 -13.47 -20.86 -16.47
N LEU A 62 -14.27 -20.35 -17.41
CA LEU A 62 -13.86 -20.14 -18.80
C LEU A 62 -13.10 -18.81 -19.02
N GLY A 63 -13.02 -17.96 -17.99
CA GLY A 63 -12.52 -16.60 -18.09
C GLY A 63 -13.55 -15.64 -18.72
N LYS A 64 -13.09 -14.48 -19.20
CA LYS A 64 -13.92 -13.48 -19.90
C LYS A 64 -15.25 -13.14 -19.19
N GLY A 65 -15.18 -12.93 -17.88
CA GLY A 65 -16.34 -12.57 -17.06
C GLY A 65 -17.04 -13.74 -16.36
N ASP A 66 -16.72 -14.99 -16.69
CA ASP A 66 -17.25 -16.16 -15.96
C ASP A 66 -16.70 -16.18 -14.53
N MET A 67 -17.61 -16.27 -13.55
CA MET A 67 -17.28 -16.15 -12.13
C MET A 67 -18.15 -17.03 -11.23
N LEU A 68 -17.62 -17.34 -10.05
CA LEU A 68 -18.37 -17.87 -8.92
C LEU A 68 -18.62 -16.75 -7.92
N PHE A 69 -19.90 -16.48 -7.66
CA PHE A 69 -20.33 -15.57 -6.62
C PHE A 69 -20.75 -16.36 -5.39
N PHE A 70 -20.13 -16.07 -4.25
CA PHE A 70 -20.45 -16.67 -2.97
C PHE A 70 -20.92 -15.59 -1.99
N PRO A 71 -22.23 -15.27 -1.98
CA PRO A 71 -22.79 -14.33 -1.03
C PRO A 71 -22.83 -14.91 0.39
N SER A 72 -22.75 -14.01 1.37
CA SER A 72 -22.98 -14.37 2.77
C SER A 72 -24.36 -15.02 2.97
N GLY A 73 -24.40 -16.11 3.74
CA GLY A 73 -25.63 -16.84 4.07
C GLY A 73 -26.01 -17.94 3.08
N TYR A 74 -25.33 -18.06 1.93
CA TYR A 74 -25.59 -19.15 0.99
C TYR A 74 -24.75 -20.39 1.34
N PRO A 75 -25.23 -21.61 1.04
CA PRO A 75 -24.51 -22.85 1.34
C PRO A 75 -23.41 -23.16 0.32
N LYS A 76 -23.50 -22.62 -0.91
CA LYS A 76 -22.55 -22.86 -1.99
C LYS A 76 -22.44 -21.66 -2.94
N PRO A 77 -21.29 -21.47 -3.61
CA PRO A 77 -21.16 -20.47 -4.66
C PRO A 77 -22.12 -20.73 -5.83
N VAL A 78 -22.57 -19.65 -6.46
CA VAL A 78 -23.41 -19.67 -7.66
C VAL A 78 -22.55 -19.20 -8.84
N ARG A 79 -22.61 -19.91 -9.96
CA ARG A 79 -21.91 -19.51 -11.19
C ARG A 79 -22.72 -18.42 -11.90
N ILE A 80 -22.06 -17.33 -12.26
CA ILE A 80 -22.65 -16.15 -12.89
C ILE A 80 -21.73 -15.68 -14.01
N GLN A 81 -22.31 -15.15 -15.08
CA GLN A 81 -21.58 -14.45 -16.13
C GLN A 81 -21.56 -12.95 -15.84
N GLY A 82 -20.37 -12.38 -15.68
CA GLY A 82 -20.18 -10.94 -15.52
C GLY A 82 -20.60 -10.17 -16.77
N ALA A 83 -21.25 -9.03 -16.56
CA ALA A 83 -21.56 -8.10 -17.63
C ALA A 83 -20.24 -7.52 -18.18
N PHE A 84 -20.12 -7.51 -19.50
CA PHE A 84 -19.02 -6.83 -20.17
C PHE A 84 -19.35 -5.34 -20.29
N ILE A 85 -18.40 -4.50 -19.86
CA ILE A 85 -18.44 -3.05 -20.11
C ILE A 85 -17.10 -2.67 -20.73
N SER A 86 -17.17 -1.92 -21.83
CA SER A 86 -15.99 -1.41 -22.51
C SER A 86 -15.48 -0.12 -21.87
N ASP A 87 -14.20 0.17 -22.03
CA ASP A 87 -13.60 1.43 -21.54
C ASP A 87 -14.30 2.67 -22.12
N LYS A 88 -14.84 2.55 -23.35
CA LYS A 88 -15.63 3.63 -23.99
C LYS A 88 -16.92 3.91 -23.21
N GLU A 89 -17.64 2.88 -22.79
CA GLU A 89 -18.86 3.02 -21.99
C GLU A 89 -18.55 3.58 -20.61
N VAL A 90 -17.46 3.13 -19.97
CA VAL A 90 -16.99 3.69 -18.70
C VAL A 90 -16.71 5.19 -18.84
N ASN A 91 -15.95 5.60 -19.86
CA ASN A 91 -15.65 7.01 -20.10
C ASN A 91 -16.90 7.84 -20.38
N ALA A 92 -17.83 7.32 -21.17
CA ALA A 92 -19.10 8.01 -21.45
C ALA A 92 -19.92 8.26 -20.17
N VAL A 93 -19.97 7.28 -19.26
CA VAL A 93 -20.64 7.44 -17.95
C VAL A 93 -19.90 8.45 -17.07
N VAL A 94 -18.57 8.39 -17.02
CA VAL A 94 -17.75 9.36 -16.26
C VAL A 94 -17.99 10.79 -16.77
N ASP A 95 -18.00 10.99 -18.09
CA ASP A 95 -18.22 12.31 -18.69
C ASP A 95 -19.64 12.83 -18.43
N PHE A 96 -20.65 11.95 -18.50
CA PHE A 96 -22.01 12.28 -18.12
C PHE A 96 -22.11 12.72 -16.65
N ILE A 97 -21.45 12.01 -15.72
CA ILE A 97 -21.45 12.36 -14.30
C ILE A 97 -20.76 13.71 -14.09
N LYS A 98 -19.61 13.96 -14.73
CA LYS A 98 -18.89 15.25 -14.63
C LYS A 98 -19.69 16.42 -15.18
N LYS A 99 -20.43 16.21 -16.28
CA LYS A 99 -21.23 17.27 -16.91
C LYS A 99 -22.46 17.65 -16.07
N ASN A 100 -23.05 16.67 -15.39
CA ASN A 100 -24.31 16.86 -14.65
C ASN A 100 -24.13 17.18 -13.16
N ASN A 101 -22.91 17.04 -12.61
CA ASN A 101 -22.61 17.40 -11.23
C ASN A 101 -21.59 18.53 -11.20
N SER A 102 -21.89 19.59 -10.44
CA SER A 102 -20.98 20.71 -10.20
C SER A 102 -19.92 20.38 -9.14
N ASP A 103 -18.75 21.03 -9.26
CA ASP A 103 -17.54 21.01 -8.41
C ASP A 103 -17.45 19.91 -7.34
N THR A 104 -16.65 18.90 -7.63
CA THR A 104 -16.26 17.87 -6.68
C THR A 104 -15.54 18.51 -5.49
N GLN A 105 -16.19 18.54 -4.33
CA GLN A 105 -15.57 18.97 -3.09
C GLN A 105 -14.70 17.84 -2.54
N TYR A 106 -13.39 17.95 -2.76
CA TYR A 106 -12.43 17.07 -2.12
C TYR A 106 -12.15 17.58 -0.71
N SER A 107 -12.21 16.68 0.28
CA SER A 107 -11.76 17.01 1.64
C SER A 107 -10.24 17.06 1.67
N GLU A 108 -9.69 18.26 1.85
CA GLU A 108 -8.24 18.47 2.02
C GLU A 108 -7.69 17.71 3.23
N ASP A 109 -8.46 17.62 4.33
CA ASP A 109 -8.09 16.83 5.51
C ASP A 109 -7.81 15.35 5.19
N ILE A 110 -8.56 14.76 4.25
CA ILE A 110 -8.36 13.37 3.82
C ILE A 110 -7.10 13.28 2.94
N LYS A 111 -6.87 14.25 2.06
CA LYS A 111 -5.66 14.31 1.22
C LYS A 111 -4.40 14.41 2.07
N ASP A 112 -4.41 15.26 3.09
CA ASP A 112 -3.28 15.43 4.01
C ASP A 112 -3.02 14.15 4.81
N LYS A 113 -4.09 13.51 5.32
CA LYS A 113 -3.97 12.22 6.04
C LYS A 113 -3.44 11.10 5.15
N ILE A 114 -3.83 11.04 3.87
CA ILE A 114 -3.31 10.03 2.94
C ILE A 114 -1.83 10.27 2.66
N THR A 115 -1.44 11.52 2.39
CA THR A 115 -0.05 11.91 2.13
C THR A 115 0.84 11.62 3.32
N ASN A 116 0.37 11.93 4.54
CA ASN A 116 1.08 11.64 5.77
C ASN A 116 1.11 10.14 6.10
N ALA A 117 0.06 9.38 5.81
CA ALA A 117 0.03 7.93 6.02
C ALA A 117 1.02 7.19 5.10
N THR A 118 1.23 7.66 3.87
CA THR A 118 2.29 7.13 2.99
C THR A 118 3.70 7.43 3.50
N MET A 119 3.87 8.47 4.33
CA MET A 119 5.15 8.79 4.98
C MET A 119 5.37 7.97 6.27
N ALA A 120 4.28 7.58 6.94
CA ALA A 120 4.26 6.93 8.26
C ALA A 120 4.54 5.41 8.28
N ASP A 121 4.88 4.78 7.15
CA ASP A 121 5.41 3.40 7.14
C ASP A 121 6.87 3.32 7.65
N GLY A 122 7.42 4.45 8.10
CA GLY A 122 8.50 4.50 9.08
C GLY A 122 7.91 4.93 10.43
N LYS A 123 8.06 4.08 11.45
CA LYS A 123 7.62 4.30 12.84
C LYS A 123 7.68 5.79 13.24
N THR A 124 6.52 6.38 13.53
CA THR A 124 6.44 7.68 14.20
C THR A 124 6.54 7.48 15.71
N ASP A 125 7.67 7.89 16.29
CA ASP A 125 7.79 8.18 17.72
C ASP A 125 7.23 9.58 18.05
N ALA A 126 6.81 9.72 19.31
CA ALA A 126 5.92 10.75 19.84
C ALA A 126 6.53 12.17 20.01
N ASN A 127 7.42 12.62 19.12
CA ASN A 127 7.97 13.98 19.19
C ASN A 127 8.09 14.61 17.80
N GLY A 128 6.94 15.06 17.26
CA GLY A 128 6.72 16.24 16.37
C GLY A 128 7.75 16.68 15.32
N THR A 129 8.74 15.88 15.01
CA THR A 129 9.83 16.14 14.08
C THR A 129 9.85 14.95 13.13
N CYS A 130 9.61 15.22 11.85
CA CYS A 130 9.45 14.20 10.81
C CYS A 130 10.80 13.56 10.41
N ARG A 131 11.62 13.18 11.39
CA ARG A 131 12.95 12.59 11.21
C ARG A 131 12.88 11.10 11.53
N ASP A 132 13.62 10.29 10.77
CA ASP A 132 13.70 8.84 11.02
C ASP A 132 14.33 8.56 12.39
N GLU A 133 13.94 7.46 13.03
CA GLU A 133 14.51 6.96 14.31
C GLU A 133 16.05 6.90 14.27
N TYR A 134 16.62 6.50 13.13
CA TYR A 134 18.07 6.42 12.97
C TYR A 134 18.74 7.74 12.56
N PHE A 135 18.01 8.85 12.42
CA PHE A 135 18.57 10.11 11.92
C PHE A 135 19.79 10.60 12.73
N VAL A 136 19.65 10.64 14.06
CA VAL A 136 20.71 11.13 14.96
C VAL A 136 21.91 10.17 14.97
N GLU A 137 21.66 8.87 15.04
CA GLU A 137 22.71 7.85 15.04
C GLU A 137 23.44 7.81 13.70
N ALA A 138 22.71 7.86 12.59
CA ALA A 138 23.26 7.82 11.24
C ALA A 138 24.09 9.08 10.94
N GLY A 139 23.65 10.25 11.41
CA GLY A 139 24.42 11.50 11.29
C GLY A 139 25.77 11.38 11.99
N LYS A 140 25.79 10.99 13.27
CA LYS A 140 27.04 10.77 14.04
C LYS A 140 27.95 9.76 13.35
N PHE A 141 27.38 8.63 12.90
CA PHE A 141 28.12 7.57 12.25
C PHE A 141 28.76 8.01 10.92
N ILE A 142 28.05 8.80 10.12
CA ILE A 142 28.56 9.34 8.86
C ILE A 142 29.69 10.33 9.10
N ILE A 143 29.57 11.20 10.11
CA ILE A 143 30.58 12.18 10.49
C ILE A 143 31.84 11.46 11.00
N GLU A 144 31.70 10.47 11.90
CA GLU A 144 32.84 9.70 12.42
C GLU A 144 33.61 8.92 11.34
N LYS A 145 32.91 8.43 10.31
CA LYS A 145 33.50 7.61 9.24
C LYS A 145 33.88 8.42 8.00
N ASP A 146 33.57 9.71 7.97
CA ASP A 146 33.75 10.63 6.83
C ASP A 146 33.28 10.01 5.50
N LYS A 147 32.15 9.29 5.54
CA LYS A 147 31.64 8.55 4.39
C LYS A 147 30.13 8.42 4.40
N ALA A 148 29.46 9.22 3.58
CA ALA A 148 28.01 9.20 3.43
C ALA A 148 27.57 8.37 2.20
N SER A 149 27.10 7.15 2.41
CA SER A 149 26.54 6.34 1.31
C SER A 149 25.34 5.50 1.75
N ILE A 150 24.33 5.40 0.87
CA ILE A 150 23.09 4.66 1.14
C ILE A 150 23.39 3.19 1.48
N GLY A 151 24.24 2.54 0.70
CA GLY A 151 24.61 1.13 0.93
C GLY A 151 25.32 0.88 2.27
N MET A 152 26.01 1.89 2.81
CA MET A 152 26.65 1.80 4.13
C MET A 152 25.60 1.87 5.24
N LEU A 153 24.63 2.79 5.15
CA LEU A 153 23.50 2.86 6.08
C LEU A 153 22.66 1.57 6.08
N GLN A 154 22.44 0.98 4.90
CA GLN A 154 21.72 -0.29 4.79
C GLN A 154 22.41 -1.43 5.56
N ARG A 155 23.74 -1.51 5.52
CA ARG A 155 24.50 -2.59 6.18
C ARG A 155 24.55 -2.41 7.70
N VAL A 156 24.74 -1.18 8.16
CA VAL A 156 24.91 -0.88 9.59
C VAL A 156 23.58 -0.97 10.32
N TYR A 157 22.54 -0.33 9.79
CA TYR A 157 21.23 -0.27 10.44
C TYR A 157 20.27 -1.38 9.97
N ARG A 158 20.71 -2.26 9.06
CA ARG A 158 19.90 -3.37 8.49
C ARG A 158 18.56 -2.89 7.93
N ILE A 159 18.57 -1.72 7.28
CA ILE A 159 17.38 -1.08 6.70
C ILE A 159 17.31 -1.26 5.17
N GLY A 160 16.09 -1.19 4.63
CA GLY A 160 15.84 -1.23 3.19
C GLY A 160 16.33 0.03 2.45
N PHE A 161 16.51 -0.08 1.13
CA PHE A 161 17.07 1.00 0.28
C PHE A 161 16.31 2.31 0.42
N ASN A 162 14.97 2.28 0.30
CA ASN A 162 14.13 3.47 0.39
C ASN A 162 14.24 4.19 1.73
N ARG A 163 14.39 3.45 2.84
CA ARG A 163 14.57 4.02 4.18
C ARG A 163 15.96 4.65 4.34
N ALA A 164 17.00 3.97 3.84
CA ALA A 164 18.35 4.51 3.84
C ALA A 164 18.49 5.77 2.97
N ALA A 165 17.83 5.81 1.80
CA ALA A 165 17.78 6.98 0.93
C ALA A 165 17.08 8.16 1.65
N ARG A 166 15.93 7.91 2.28
CA ARG A 166 15.21 8.93 3.06
C ARG A 166 16.05 9.53 4.19
N ILE A 167 16.75 8.70 4.97
CA ILE A 167 17.67 9.18 6.02
C ILE A 167 18.77 10.04 5.39
N MET A 168 19.28 9.64 4.23
CA MET A 168 20.34 10.38 3.53
C MET A 168 19.87 11.76 3.04
N ASP A 169 18.63 11.86 2.60
CA ASP A 169 18.02 13.12 2.16
C ASP A 169 17.70 14.02 3.35
N GLN A 170 17.18 13.48 4.45
CA GLN A 170 16.98 14.22 5.70
C GLN A 170 18.30 14.80 6.24
N LEU A 171 19.39 14.04 6.16
CA LEU A 171 20.72 14.52 6.56
C LEU A 171 21.24 15.61 5.60
N SER A 172 20.83 15.60 4.32
CA SER A 172 21.18 16.64 3.36
C SER A 172 20.39 17.92 3.61
N GLU A 173 19.09 17.82 3.88
CA GLU A 173 18.25 18.95 4.31
C GLU A 173 18.75 19.59 5.60
N ALA A 174 19.26 18.77 6.54
CA ALA A 174 19.87 19.24 7.77
C ALA A 174 21.29 19.82 7.60
N GLY A 175 21.86 19.81 6.38
CA GLY A 175 23.18 20.36 6.10
C GLY A 175 24.36 19.48 6.56
N VAL A 176 24.11 18.24 6.98
CA VAL A 176 25.16 17.29 7.39
C VAL A 176 25.92 16.75 6.19
N VAL A 177 25.22 16.56 5.07
CA VAL A 177 25.80 16.05 3.83
C VAL A 177 25.44 16.92 2.62
N GLY A 178 26.35 16.97 1.65
CA GLY A 178 26.16 17.68 0.39
C GLY A 178 25.10 17.04 -0.53
N PRO A 179 24.82 17.68 -1.67
CA PRO A 179 23.83 17.21 -2.63
C PRO A 179 24.21 15.85 -3.25
N GLU A 180 23.27 15.22 -3.94
CA GLU A 180 23.46 13.90 -4.55
C GLU A 180 24.49 13.95 -5.70
N GLU A 181 25.61 13.24 -5.53
CA GLU A 181 26.65 13.05 -6.56
C GLU A 181 26.50 11.68 -7.26
N GLY A 182 25.26 11.32 -7.65
CA GLY A 182 24.94 10.08 -8.36
C GLY A 182 25.35 8.82 -7.60
N THR A 183 26.26 8.01 -8.16
CA THR A 183 26.73 6.76 -7.54
C THR A 183 27.85 6.94 -6.52
N LYS A 184 28.39 8.16 -6.36
CA LYS A 184 29.47 8.44 -5.43
C LYS A 184 28.93 8.75 -4.02
N PRO A 185 29.71 8.46 -2.96
CA PRO A 185 29.36 8.91 -1.61
C PRO A 185 29.19 10.43 -1.56
N ARG A 186 28.17 10.91 -0.83
CA ARG A 186 27.96 12.35 -0.61
C ARG A 186 29.07 12.88 0.30
N LYS A 187 29.46 14.16 0.11
CA LYS A 187 30.46 14.83 0.96
C LYS A 187 29.84 15.15 2.32
N VAL A 188 30.60 14.96 3.39
CA VAL A 188 30.19 15.37 4.74
C VAL A 188 30.56 16.85 4.91
N LEU A 189 29.60 17.66 5.39
CA LEU A 189 29.73 19.12 5.47
C LEU A 189 29.74 19.64 6.91
N MET A 190 29.54 18.78 7.90
CA MET A 190 29.39 19.14 9.30
C MET A 190 30.31 18.30 10.19
N SER A 191 30.91 18.93 11.18
CA SER A 191 31.72 18.26 12.21
C SER A 191 30.86 17.78 13.39
N LEU A 192 31.39 16.89 14.22
CA LEU A 192 30.64 16.31 15.34
C LEU A 192 30.29 17.34 16.44
N GLU A 193 31.00 18.48 16.47
CA GLU A 193 30.74 19.60 17.38
C GLU A 193 29.59 20.51 16.87
N GLU A 194 29.30 20.45 15.57
CA GLU A 194 28.27 21.26 14.90
C GLU A 194 26.93 20.51 14.73
N PHE A 195 26.91 19.20 14.97
CA PHE A 195 25.77 18.29 14.79
C PHE A 195 24.95 18.06 16.07
#